data_AF-A0A9Q0J9M7-F1
#
_entry.id   AF-A0A9Q0J9M7-F1
#
_cell.length_a   1.000
_cell.length_b   1.000
_cell.length_c   1.000
_cell.angle_alpha   90.00
_cell.angle_beta   90.00
_cell.angle_gamma   90.00
#
_symmetry.space_group_name_H-M   'P 1'
#
loop_
_entity.id
_entity.type
_entity.pdbx_description
1 polymer ?
#
loop_
_entity_poly.entity_id
_entity_poly.type
_entity_poly.pdbx_seq_one_letter_code
_entity_poly.pdbx_strand_id
1 'polypeptide(L)'
;MWGLGRFQNLSRLSVRSCLRFESLSGYEEAGPLTSLQYLNICGWSSFTSFQGGGILHAPNLRVLDIYDANVLESLPKNMPSLLPSLTELSLFRCTKLKSFPEEVYPPV
;
A
#
# COMPACT_ATOMS: atom_id res chain seq x y z
N MET A 1 -2.74 11.77 9.44
CA MET A 1 -2.59 10.33 9.75
C MET A 1 -3.97 9.76 10.11
N TRP A 2 -4.35 8.57 9.63
CA TRP A 2 -5.77 8.13 9.59
C TRP A 2 -6.16 7.04 10.61
N GLY A 3 -5.23 6.50 11.40
CA GLY A 3 -5.55 5.60 12.54
C GLY A 3 -6.32 4.33 12.17
N LEU A 4 -6.08 3.77 10.98
CA LEU A 4 -6.91 2.71 10.40
C LEU A 4 -6.89 1.39 11.20
N GLY A 5 -5.86 1.16 12.02
CA GLY A 5 -5.76 -0.02 12.90
C GLY A 5 -6.87 -0.13 13.96
N ARG A 6 -7.72 0.89 14.11
CA ARG A 6 -8.90 0.84 14.99
C ARG A 6 -10.12 0.18 14.32
N PHE A 7 -10.13 0.05 13.00
CA PHE A 7 -11.27 -0.50 12.27
C PHE A 7 -11.12 -2.01 12.09
N GLN A 8 -11.41 -2.76 13.16
CA GLN A 8 -11.25 -4.22 13.22
C GLN A 8 -12.11 -5.01 12.23
N ASN A 9 -13.10 -4.38 11.57
CA ASN A 9 -13.98 -5.04 10.59
C ASN A 9 -13.88 -4.42 9.18
N LEU A 10 -12.96 -3.48 8.96
CA LEU A 10 -12.84 -2.81 7.67
C LEU A 10 -12.18 -3.75 6.65
N SER A 11 -12.98 -4.27 5.73
CA SER A 11 -12.53 -5.22 4.70
C SER A 11 -12.17 -4.56 3.37
N ARG A 12 -12.75 -3.39 3.09
CA ARG A 12 -12.50 -2.64 1.86
C ARG A 12 -12.26 -1.18 2.20
N LEU A 13 -11.17 -0.63 1.68
CA LEU A 13 -10.84 0.78 1.80
C LEU A 13 -10.59 1.35 0.40
N SER A 14 -11.28 2.43 0.06
CA SER A 14 -10.98 3.22 -1.14
C SER A 14 -10.68 4.65 -0.72
N VAL A 15 -9.49 5.13 -1.09
CA VAL A 15 -8.99 6.47 -0.82
C VAL A 15 -8.76 7.15 -2.16
N ARG A 16 -9.49 8.24 -2.44
CA ARG A 16 -9.41 8.96 -3.71
C ARG A 16 -9.03 10.43 -3.49
N SER A 17 -8.23 10.99 -4.39
CA SER A 17 -7.90 12.42 -4.48
C SER A 17 -7.36 13.02 -3.17
N CYS A 18 -6.55 12.26 -2.44
CA CYS A 18 -5.96 12.72 -1.18
C CYS A 18 -4.61 13.40 -1.43
N LEU A 19 -4.60 14.74 -1.40
CA LEU A 19 -3.44 15.59 -1.70
C LEU A 19 -2.38 15.66 -0.58
N ARG A 20 -2.70 15.17 0.62
CA ARG A 20 -1.83 15.21 1.83
C ARG A 20 -1.63 13.82 2.45
N PHE A 21 -1.68 12.79 1.62
CA PHE A 21 -1.59 11.43 2.11
C PHE A 21 -0.12 11.01 2.24
N GLU A 22 0.37 10.97 3.47
CA GLU A 22 1.76 10.58 3.76
C GLU A 22 1.90 9.10 4.15
N SER A 23 0.89 8.49 4.78
CA SER A 23 0.97 7.10 5.26
C SER A 23 -0.40 6.47 5.58
N LEU A 24 -0.53 5.17 5.28
CA LEU A 24 -1.65 4.29 5.66
C LEU A 24 -1.48 3.65 7.03
N SER A 25 -0.24 3.51 7.52
CA SER A 25 0.00 2.90 8.82
C SER A 25 -0.23 3.93 9.92
N GLY A 26 -0.92 3.53 10.98
CA GLY A 26 -0.71 4.20 12.26
C GLY A 26 0.69 3.87 12.77
N TYR A 27 1.06 4.47 13.90
CA TYR A 27 2.28 4.15 14.66
C TYR A 27 2.51 2.63 14.80
N GLU A 28 3.69 2.21 15.26
CA GLU A 28 3.97 0.82 15.67
C GLU A 28 2.88 0.20 16.58
N GLU A 29 2.06 1.03 17.25
CA GLU A 29 0.90 0.63 18.06
C GLU A 29 -0.37 0.31 17.25
N ALA A 30 -0.52 0.83 16.03
CA ALA A 30 -1.59 0.42 15.12
C ALA A 30 -1.17 -0.89 14.46
N GLY A 31 -1.52 -2.00 15.10
CA GLY A 31 -1.26 -3.34 14.60
C GLY A 31 -1.75 -3.58 13.16
N PRO A 32 -1.41 -4.74 12.59
CA PRO A 32 -1.72 -5.07 11.19
C PRO A 32 -3.19 -4.86 10.85
N LEU A 33 -3.46 -4.42 9.62
CA LEU A 33 -4.82 -4.32 9.07
C LEU A 33 -5.31 -5.72 8.68
N THR A 34 -5.54 -6.57 9.67
CA THR A 34 -5.88 -7.99 9.50
C THR A 34 -7.21 -8.22 8.81
N SER A 35 -8.16 -7.29 8.90
CA SER A 35 -9.46 -7.44 8.24
C SER A 35 -9.49 -6.95 6.80
N LEU A 36 -8.50 -6.14 6.40
CA LEU A 36 -8.49 -5.48 5.09
C LEU A 36 -8.14 -6.49 3.99
N GLN A 37 -9.00 -6.57 2.98
CA GLN A 37 -8.88 -7.49 1.84
C GLN A 37 -8.74 -6.76 0.50
N TYR A 38 -9.29 -5.55 0.40
CA TYR A 38 -9.23 -4.71 -0.79
C TYR A 38 -8.80 -3.30 -0.42
N LEU A 39 -7.80 -2.78 -1.14
CA LEU A 39 -7.31 -1.42 -0.98
C LEU A 39 -7.20 -0.77 -2.35
N ASN A 40 -7.90 0.35 -2.52
CA ASN A 40 -7.80 1.20 -3.70
C ASN A 40 -7.30 2.59 -3.30
N ILE A 41 -6.27 3.02 -3.98
CA ILE A 41 -5.58 4.28 -3.79
C ILE A 41 -5.56 5.02 -5.12
N CYS A 42 -6.14 6.22 -5.17
CA CYS A 42 -6.21 7.02 -6.39
C CYS A 42 -5.78 8.48 -6.16
N GLY A 43 -4.91 9.00 -7.04
CA GLY A 43 -4.58 10.42 -7.11
C GLY A 43 -3.66 10.92 -5.99
N TRP A 44 -2.64 10.13 -5.64
CA TRP A 44 -1.62 10.56 -4.68
C TRP A 44 -0.56 11.42 -5.36
N SER A 45 -0.56 12.71 -5.03
CA SER A 45 0.38 13.70 -5.55
C SER A 45 1.62 13.94 -4.66
N SER A 46 1.65 13.42 -3.42
CA SER A 46 2.76 13.59 -2.46
C SER A 46 3.38 12.29 -1.92
N PHE A 47 2.85 11.12 -2.29
CA PHE A 47 3.34 9.82 -1.84
C PHE A 47 4.62 9.39 -2.58
N THR A 48 5.77 9.71 -2.00
CA THR A 48 7.07 9.45 -2.64
C THR A 48 7.53 8.00 -2.49
N SER A 49 7.11 7.29 -1.44
CA SER A 49 7.36 5.85 -1.30
C SER A 49 6.56 5.22 -0.15
N PHE A 50 6.58 3.89 -0.10
CA PHE A 50 6.18 3.11 1.08
C PHE A 50 7.26 3.06 2.20
N GLN A 51 8.35 3.83 2.08
CA GLN A 51 9.43 3.91 3.07
C GLN A 51 9.58 5.35 3.60
N GLY A 52 9.30 5.52 4.89
CA GLY A 52 9.31 6.82 5.57
C GLY A 52 8.25 6.96 6.66
N GLY A 53 8.05 5.91 7.47
CA GLY A 53 7.09 5.93 8.60
C GLY A 53 5.68 5.43 8.27
N GLY A 54 5.52 4.68 7.17
CA GLY A 54 4.21 4.30 6.65
C GLY A 54 4.09 2.93 6.01
N ILE A 55 4.59 1.90 6.67
CA ILE A 55 4.55 0.54 6.15
C ILE A 55 3.12 -0.02 6.27
N LEU A 56 2.43 -0.20 5.15
CA LEU A 56 1.15 -0.91 5.11
C LEU A 56 1.41 -2.39 5.40
N HIS A 57 1.21 -2.81 6.66
CA HIS A 57 1.17 -4.22 7.03
C HIS A 57 -0.29 -4.69 7.01
N ALA A 58 -0.66 -5.43 5.96
CA ALA A 58 -2.02 -5.91 5.75
C ALA A 58 -1.96 -7.39 5.30
N PRO A 59 -1.80 -8.33 6.25
CA PRO A 59 -1.47 -9.72 5.93
C PRO A 59 -2.55 -10.45 5.11
N ASN A 60 -3.80 -9.99 5.18
CA ASN A 60 -4.94 -10.58 4.47
C ASN A 60 -5.38 -9.78 3.23
N LEU A 61 -4.61 -8.76 2.83
CA LEU A 61 -4.90 -7.97 1.65
C LEU A 61 -4.74 -8.84 0.39
N ARG A 62 -5.79 -8.92 -0.42
CA ARG A 62 -5.81 -9.71 -1.67
C ARG A 62 -5.66 -8.84 -2.90
N VAL A 63 -6.23 -7.64 -2.87
CA VAL A 63 -6.27 -6.72 -4.00
C VAL A 63 -5.71 -5.36 -3.60
N LEU A 64 -4.69 -4.92 -4.33
CA LEU A 64 -4.09 -3.60 -4.22
C LEU A 64 -4.18 -2.87 -5.55
N ASP A 65 -4.92 -1.78 -5.53
CA ASP A 65 -5.22 -0.95 -6.67
C ASP A 65 -4.56 0.43 -6.48
N ILE A 66 -3.59 0.80 -7.31
CA ILE A 66 -2.91 2.11 -7.27
C ILE A 66 -3.10 2.83 -8.61
N TYR A 67 -3.79 3.96 -8.56
CA TYR A 67 -4.16 4.79 -9.71
C TYR A 67 -3.61 6.21 -9.57
N ASP A 68 -3.07 6.77 -10.66
CA ASP A 68 -2.60 8.17 -10.73
C ASP A 68 -1.59 8.55 -9.62
N ALA A 69 -0.73 7.61 -9.20
CA ALA A 69 0.32 7.84 -8.20
C ALA A 69 1.58 8.41 -8.87
N ASN A 70 1.52 9.68 -9.27
CA ASN A 70 2.55 10.35 -10.09
C ASN A 70 3.84 10.73 -9.34
N VAL A 71 3.97 10.33 -8.08
CA VAL A 71 5.16 10.53 -7.25
C VAL A 71 5.75 9.23 -6.70
N LEU A 72 5.06 8.10 -6.92
CA LEU A 72 5.55 6.80 -6.52
C LEU A 72 6.72 6.41 -7.43
N GLU A 73 7.94 6.42 -6.89
CA GLU A 73 9.14 6.06 -7.66
C GLU A 73 9.46 4.56 -7.61
N SER A 74 9.10 3.89 -6.51
CA SER A 74 9.34 2.47 -6.29
C SER A 74 8.32 1.86 -5.32
N LEU A 75 8.12 0.56 -5.45
CA LEU A 75 7.39 -0.26 -4.47
C LEU A 75 8.33 -0.73 -3.34
N PRO A 76 7.81 -1.04 -2.14
CA PRO A 76 8.63 -1.47 -1.02
C PRO A 76 9.28 -2.82 -1.33
N LYS A 77 10.58 -2.96 -1.05
CA LYS A 77 11.31 -4.23 -1.25
C LYS A 77 10.68 -5.39 -0.47
N ASN A 78 10.26 -5.09 0.75
CA ASN A 78 9.59 -6.02 1.65
C ASN A 78 8.08 -6.19 1.38
N MET A 79 7.57 -5.82 0.20
CA MET A 79 6.15 -6.01 -0.14
C MET A 79 5.65 -7.45 0.09
N PRO A 80 6.41 -8.52 -0.26
CA PRO A 80 5.95 -9.90 -0.03
C PRO A 80 5.75 -10.24 1.45
N SER A 81 6.56 -9.69 2.36
CA SER A 81 6.39 -9.92 3.81
C SER A 81 5.28 -9.08 4.42
N LEU A 82 4.98 -7.92 3.82
CA LEU A 82 3.94 -7.00 4.28
C LEU A 82 2.54 -7.38 3.80
N LEU A 83 2.46 -7.92 2.58
CA LEU A 83 1.24 -8.27 1.87
C LEU A 83 1.29 -9.73 1.37
N PRO A 84 1.53 -10.72 2.27
CA PRO A 84 1.74 -12.11 1.87
C PRO A 84 0.55 -12.76 1.15
N SER A 85 -0.68 -12.23 1.33
CA SER A 85 -1.89 -12.74 0.67
C SER A 85 -2.25 -12.02 -0.64
N LEU A 86 -1.39 -11.11 -1.12
CA LEU A 86 -1.71 -10.29 -2.29
C LEU A 86 -1.74 -11.15 -3.56
N THR A 87 -2.90 -11.18 -4.22
CA THR A 87 -3.11 -11.93 -5.47
C THR A 87 -3.27 -11.02 -6.67
N GLU A 88 -3.69 -9.78 -6.46
CA GLU A 88 -3.97 -8.80 -7.51
C GLU A 88 -3.29 -7.47 -7.17
N LEU A 89 -2.42 -7.02 -8.07
CA LEU A 89 -1.77 -5.72 -8.02
C LEU A 89 -2.04 -4.96 -9.33
N SER A 90 -2.82 -3.89 -9.25
CA SER A 90 -3.07 -3.00 -10.39
C SER A 90 -2.31 -1.69 -10.20
N LEU A 91 -1.50 -1.33 -11.19
CA LEU A 91 -0.81 -0.05 -11.25
C LEU A 91 -1.22 0.67 -12.54
N PHE A 92 -1.90 1.81 -12.41
CA PHE A 92 -2.38 2.57 -13.58
C PHE A 92 -1.98 4.04 -13.45
N ARG A 93 -1.40 4.58 -14.54
CA ARG A 93 -0.93 5.98 -14.59
C ARG A 93 0.04 6.35 -13.46
N CYS A 94 0.91 5.41 -13.05
CA CYS A 94 2.01 5.63 -12.12
C CYS A 94 3.26 6.09 -12.88
N THR A 95 3.26 7.32 -13.39
CA THR A 95 4.23 7.80 -14.40
C THR A 95 5.68 7.89 -13.94
N LYS A 96 5.94 7.97 -12.63
CA LYS A 96 7.30 8.04 -12.05
C LYS A 96 7.83 6.71 -11.52
N LEU A 97 7.04 5.63 -11.60
CA LEU A 97 7.46 4.32 -11.11
C LEU A 97 8.59 3.79 -12.00
N LYS A 98 9.80 3.67 -11.42
CA LYS A 98 11.01 3.28 -12.16
C LYS A 98 11.24 1.78 -12.15
N SER A 99 10.88 1.10 -11.06
CA SER A 99 11.15 -0.33 -10.88
C SER A 99 10.18 -1.02 -9.93
N PHE A 100 10.02 -2.32 -10.17
CA PHE A 100 9.47 -3.27 -9.20
C PHE A 100 10.56 -3.69 -8.22
N PRO A 101 10.21 -4.19 -7.02
CA PRO A 101 11.20 -4.66 -6.08
C PRO A 101 11.88 -5.92 -6.65
N GLU A 102 13.22 -5.98 -6.59
CA GLU A 102 14.05 -7.01 -7.22
C GLU A 102 13.90 -8.44 -6.65
N GLU A 103 12.99 -8.67 -5.70
CA GLU A 103 12.85 -9.95 -4.96
C GLU A 103 11.58 -10.76 -5.34
N VAL A 104 11.05 -10.63 -6.56
CA VAL A 104 9.85 -11.39 -6.99
C VAL A 104 10.15 -12.82 -7.48
N TYR A 105 11.36 -13.34 -7.29
CA TYR A 105 11.70 -14.72 -7.65
C TYR A 105 12.13 -15.54 -6.43
N PRO A 106 11.36 -16.57 -6.02
CA PRO A 106 11.97 -17.70 -5.35
C PRO A 106 12.97 -18.34 -6.33
N PRO A 107 14.21 -18.65 -5.92
CA PRO A 107 15.10 -19.47 -6.74
C PRO A 107 14.42 -20.82 -7.02
N VAL A 108 14.46 -21.24 -8.29
CA VAL A 108 14.00 -22.54 -8.78
C VAL A 108 14.83 -23.66 -8.18
#